data_AF-A0A660NQN9-F1
#
_entry.id   AF-A0A660NQN9-F1
#
_cell.length_a   1.000
_cell.length_b   1.000
_cell.length_c   1.000
_cell.angle_alpha   90.00
_cell.angle_beta   90.00
_cell.angle_gamma   90.00
#
_symmetry.space_group_name_H-M   'P 1'
#
loop_
_entity.id
_entity.type
_entity.pdbx_description
1 polymer ?
#
loop_
_entity_poly.entity_id
_entity_poly.type
_entity_poly.pdbx_seq_one_letter_code
_entity_poly.pdbx_strand_id
1 'polypeptide(L)'
;MITPNRLPPVAALALAALLAGCQTTTDPSQAGLAPQDALSVARKAVPPGVKDAAGWASDIQTSFSLLGLPATRGSLCATVAIIEQESNFQVNPVVAGLPAIAWKAIEERAGRYHIPSFMVRSALALPSGNGKSYAERIDSARTEEDLSRTFDALIGSVPMGRQLFGQYNPVRTGGAMQVSIAYAEEHTKRKPYPYGDARSIREEIFTRRGGLYFGIAHLLDYPVDYPE
;
A
#
# COMPACT_ATOMS: atom_id res chain seq x y z
N MET A 1 52.75 40.15 -35.19
CA MET A 1 51.55 40.07 -36.04
C MET A 1 51.09 38.61 -36.02
N ILE A 2 50.00 38.31 -35.30
CA ILE A 2 49.42 36.96 -35.22
C ILE A 2 48.14 36.98 -36.02
N THR A 3 48.09 36.24 -37.12
CA THR A 3 46.89 36.09 -37.96
C THR A 3 45.87 35.18 -37.25
N PRO A 4 44.58 35.55 -37.18
CA PRO A 4 43.56 34.68 -36.63
C PRO A 4 43.26 33.54 -37.63
N ASN A 5 43.41 32.31 -37.17
CA ASN A 5 43.08 31.10 -37.94
C ASN A 5 41.55 31.02 -38.09
N ARG A 6 41.03 31.18 -39.32
CA ARG A 6 39.60 31.03 -39.59
C ARG A 6 39.25 29.56 -39.71
N LEU A 7 38.49 29.04 -38.75
CA LEU A 7 37.90 27.70 -38.80
C LEU A 7 37.01 27.56 -40.05
N PRO A 8 37.08 26.44 -40.79
CA PRO A 8 36.27 26.22 -41.98
C PRO A 8 34.78 26.10 -41.62
N PRO A 9 33.86 26.64 -42.43
CA PRO A 9 32.42 26.68 -42.13
C PRO A 9 31.79 25.27 -42.04
N VAL A 10 32.47 24.25 -42.57
CA VAL A 10 32.04 22.84 -42.53
C VAL A 10 32.15 22.26 -41.11
N ALA A 11 33.14 22.69 -40.31
CA ALA A 11 33.32 22.21 -38.94
C ALA A 11 32.22 22.74 -37.99
N ALA A 12 31.64 23.90 -38.29
CA ALA A 12 30.56 24.48 -37.51
C ALA A 12 29.20 23.79 -37.76
N LEU A 13 28.96 23.28 -38.99
CA LEU A 13 27.72 22.54 -39.30
C LEU A 13 27.69 21.13 -38.68
N ALA A 14 28.83 20.45 -38.57
CA ALA A 14 28.91 19.12 -37.97
C ALA A 14 28.62 19.13 -36.46
N LEU A 15 28.95 20.23 -35.76
CA LEU A 15 28.70 20.37 -34.32
C LEU A 15 27.23 20.74 -34.02
N ALA A 16 26.55 21.44 -34.93
CA ALA A 16 25.12 21.74 -34.78
C ALA A 16 24.22 20.51 -35.02
N ALA A 17 24.63 19.58 -35.89
CA ALA A 17 23.89 18.33 -36.13
C ALA A 17 23.93 17.36 -34.94
N LEU A 18 24.97 17.44 -34.09
CA LEU A 18 25.11 16.61 -32.88
C LEU A 18 24.26 17.11 -31.69
N LEU A 19 23.74 18.35 -31.75
CA LEU A 19 22.91 18.94 -30.69
C LEU A 19 21.39 18.79 -30.94
N ALA A 20 20.97 18.25 -32.09
CA ALA A 20 19.56 18.03 -32.41
C ALA A 20 19.00 16.69 -31.87
N GLY A 21 19.78 15.92 -31.11
CA GLY A 21 19.49 14.52 -30.76
C GLY A 21 18.73 14.25 -29.46
N CYS A 22 18.31 15.25 -28.68
CA CYS A 22 17.57 15.00 -27.42
C CYS A 22 16.32 15.87 -27.34
N GLN A 23 15.31 15.56 -28.14
CA GLN A 23 13.94 15.98 -27.85
C GLN A 23 13.22 14.76 -27.31
N THR A 24 13.30 14.55 -25.98
CA THR A 24 12.44 13.61 -25.27
C THR A 24 11.00 13.99 -25.57
N THR A 25 10.39 13.27 -26.50
CA THR A 25 8.99 13.46 -26.86
C THR A 25 8.21 12.81 -25.73
N THR A 26 7.73 13.61 -24.77
CA THR A 26 6.78 13.12 -23.77
C THR A 26 5.55 12.66 -24.53
N ASP A 27 5.32 11.35 -24.59
CA ASP A 27 4.17 10.77 -25.26
C ASP A 27 2.89 11.39 -24.66
N PRO A 28 2.03 12.07 -25.46
CA PRO A 28 0.78 12.64 -24.97
C PRO A 28 -0.11 11.62 -24.26
N SER A 29 0.05 10.31 -24.53
CA SER A 29 -0.67 9.25 -23.83
C SER A 29 -0.24 9.04 -22.37
N GLN A 30 0.92 9.58 -21.98
CA GLN A 30 1.43 9.55 -20.61
C GLN A 30 0.97 10.77 -19.80
N ALA A 31 0.37 11.78 -20.44
CA ALA A 31 -0.25 12.87 -19.72
C ALA A 31 -1.48 12.37 -18.94
N GLY A 32 -1.56 12.72 -17.65
CA GLY A 32 -2.71 12.39 -16.81
C GLY A 32 -3.99 13.06 -17.31
N LEU A 33 -5.13 12.38 -17.13
CA LEU A 33 -6.45 12.94 -17.41
C LEU A 33 -6.80 14.05 -16.42
N ALA A 34 -7.68 14.96 -16.83
CA ALA A 34 -8.28 15.94 -15.91
C ALA A 34 -9.05 15.21 -14.78
N PRO A 35 -9.14 15.77 -13.56
CA PRO A 35 -9.74 15.10 -12.40
C PRO A 35 -11.12 14.49 -12.66
N GLN A 36 -12.01 15.20 -13.35
CA GLN A 36 -13.36 14.73 -13.65
C GLN A 36 -13.40 13.58 -14.68
N ASP A 37 -12.48 13.63 -15.65
CA ASP A 37 -12.34 12.57 -16.64
C ASP A 37 -11.73 11.31 -16.01
N ALA A 38 -10.73 11.47 -15.15
CA ALA A 38 -10.13 10.39 -14.36
C ALA A 38 -11.16 9.72 -13.46
N LEU A 39 -11.98 10.49 -12.75
CA LEU A 39 -13.09 9.98 -11.94
C LEU A 39 -14.08 9.17 -12.80
N SER A 40 -14.45 9.71 -13.96
CA SER A 40 -15.37 9.07 -14.89
C SER A 40 -14.82 7.75 -15.45
N VAL A 41 -13.53 7.71 -15.78
CA VAL A 41 -12.84 6.49 -16.24
C VAL A 41 -12.77 5.46 -15.12
N ALA A 42 -12.31 5.86 -13.92
CA ALA A 42 -12.26 4.97 -12.77
C ALA A 42 -13.63 4.36 -12.46
N ARG A 43 -14.68 5.19 -12.44
CA ARG A 43 -16.06 4.74 -12.21
C ARG A 43 -16.56 3.76 -13.26
N LYS A 44 -16.20 3.95 -14.54
CA LYS A 44 -16.57 3.03 -15.62
C LYS A 44 -15.80 1.71 -15.55
N ALA A 45 -14.57 1.72 -15.02
CA ALA A 45 -13.75 0.54 -14.87
C ALA A 45 -14.20 -0.36 -13.71
N VAL A 46 -14.85 0.21 -12.67
CA VAL A 46 -15.36 -0.60 -11.55
C VAL A 46 -16.43 -1.60 -12.05
N PRO A 47 -16.30 -2.91 -11.75
CA PRO A 47 -17.25 -3.92 -12.16
C PRO A 47 -18.70 -3.66 -11.69
N PRO A 48 -19.70 -4.12 -12.45
CA PRO A 48 -21.10 -4.05 -12.02
C PRO A 48 -21.32 -4.86 -10.74
N GLY A 49 -22.15 -4.34 -9.83
CA GLY A 49 -22.48 -5.02 -8.56
C GLY A 49 -21.57 -4.67 -7.38
N VAL A 50 -20.46 -3.97 -7.61
CA VAL A 50 -19.63 -3.43 -6.52
C VAL A 50 -20.43 -2.41 -5.71
N LYS A 51 -20.51 -2.63 -4.39
CA LYS A 51 -21.13 -1.68 -3.47
C LYS A 51 -20.32 -0.39 -3.42
N ASP A 52 -21.01 0.74 -3.48
CA ASP A 52 -20.40 2.07 -3.44
C ASP A 52 -19.26 2.25 -4.47
N ALA A 53 -19.48 1.83 -5.71
CA ALA A 53 -18.51 2.05 -6.80
C ALA A 53 -18.14 3.54 -7.00
N ALA A 54 -18.88 4.49 -6.40
CA ALA A 54 -18.68 5.93 -6.59
C ALA A 54 -17.66 6.41 -5.57
N GLY A 55 -17.81 5.98 -4.31
CA GLY A 55 -16.79 6.14 -3.29
C GLY A 55 -15.46 5.49 -3.70
N TRP A 56 -15.47 4.28 -4.27
CA TRP A 56 -14.25 3.66 -4.80
C TRP A 56 -13.56 4.50 -5.88
N ALA A 57 -14.31 4.95 -6.89
CA ALA A 57 -13.76 5.79 -7.95
C ALA A 57 -13.22 7.13 -7.43
N SER A 58 -13.93 7.74 -6.47
CA SER A 58 -13.52 8.99 -5.81
C SER A 58 -12.23 8.81 -5.02
N ASP A 59 -12.11 7.75 -4.22
CA ASP A 59 -10.93 7.52 -3.39
C ASP A 59 -9.71 7.13 -4.23
N ILE A 60 -9.91 6.41 -5.35
CA ILE A 60 -8.86 6.16 -6.36
C ILE A 60 -8.37 7.48 -6.93
N GLN A 61 -9.27 8.31 -7.49
CA GLN A 61 -8.89 9.60 -8.10
C GLN A 61 -8.21 10.54 -7.09
N THR A 62 -8.69 10.55 -5.85
CA THR A 62 -8.09 11.32 -4.74
C THR A 62 -6.68 10.83 -4.45
N SER A 63 -6.46 9.51 -4.39
CA SER A 63 -5.15 8.93 -4.16
C SER A 63 -4.15 9.32 -5.26
N PHE A 64 -4.54 9.23 -6.54
CA PHE A 64 -3.71 9.71 -7.65
C PHE A 64 -3.33 11.19 -7.50
N SER A 65 -4.31 12.04 -7.14
CA SER A 65 -4.08 13.48 -6.94
C SER A 65 -3.11 13.77 -5.80
N LEU A 66 -3.29 13.12 -4.65
CA LEU A 66 -2.43 13.28 -3.47
C LEU A 66 -1.01 12.73 -3.71
N LEU A 67 -0.91 11.67 -4.51
CA LEU A 67 0.38 11.11 -4.91
C LEU A 67 1.05 11.91 -6.03
N GLY A 68 0.33 12.81 -6.71
CA GLY A 68 0.86 13.54 -7.85
C GLY A 68 1.15 12.64 -9.05
N LEU A 69 0.45 11.50 -9.15
CA LEU A 69 0.65 10.52 -10.20
C LEU A 69 -0.22 10.84 -11.42
N PRO A 70 0.26 10.63 -12.65
CA PRO A 70 -0.56 10.79 -13.85
C PRO A 70 -1.68 9.75 -13.89
N ALA A 71 -2.92 10.23 -13.75
CA ALA A 71 -4.13 9.41 -13.88
C ALA A 71 -4.43 9.13 -15.37
N THR A 72 -3.66 8.25 -16.01
CA THR A 72 -3.93 7.78 -17.37
C THR A 72 -5.02 6.72 -17.36
N ARG A 73 -5.63 6.42 -18.52
CA ARG A 73 -6.59 5.30 -18.60
C ARG A 73 -5.95 3.97 -18.18
N GLY A 74 -4.70 3.75 -18.57
CA GLY A 74 -3.95 2.54 -18.24
C GLY A 74 -3.74 2.39 -16.73
N SER A 75 -3.25 3.44 -16.06
CA SER A 75 -3.01 3.38 -14.61
C SER A 75 -4.30 3.24 -13.80
N LEU A 76 -5.39 3.91 -14.22
CA LEU A 76 -6.70 3.76 -13.57
C LEU A 76 -7.29 2.36 -13.73
N CYS A 77 -7.25 1.79 -14.93
CA CYS A 77 -7.72 0.42 -15.18
C CYS A 77 -6.86 -0.61 -14.43
N ALA A 78 -5.54 -0.44 -14.39
CA ALA A 78 -4.63 -1.31 -13.65
C ALA A 78 -4.95 -1.28 -12.15
N THR A 79 -5.11 -0.09 -11.56
CA THR A 79 -5.51 0.05 -10.14
C THR A 79 -6.82 -0.66 -9.86
N VAL A 80 -7.85 -0.46 -10.69
CA VAL A 80 -9.14 -1.13 -10.54
C VAL A 80 -9.02 -2.65 -10.64
N ALA A 81 -8.25 -3.16 -11.60
CA ALA A 81 -8.04 -4.59 -11.77
C ALA A 81 -7.33 -5.22 -10.56
N ILE A 82 -6.34 -4.53 -9.97
CA ILE A 82 -5.67 -5.00 -8.75
C ILE A 82 -6.63 -5.01 -7.56
N ILE A 83 -7.44 -3.96 -7.36
CA ILE A 83 -8.44 -3.96 -6.28
C ILE A 83 -9.42 -5.13 -6.42
N GLU A 84 -9.86 -5.43 -7.65
CA GLU A 84 -10.74 -6.55 -7.93
C GLU A 84 -10.08 -7.89 -7.58
N GLN A 85 -8.83 -8.10 -8.00
CA GLN A 85 -8.09 -9.34 -7.74
C GLN A 85 -7.77 -9.56 -6.26
N GLU A 86 -7.33 -8.50 -5.57
CA GLU A 86 -6.82 -8.60 -4.20
C GLU A 86 -7.92 -8.66 -3.15
N SER A 87 -9.07 -8.03 -3.42
CA SER A 87 -10.11 -7.91 -2.40
C SER A 87 -11.55 -7.99 -2.92
N ASN A 88 -11.74 -8.02 -4.24
CA ASN A 88 -13.05 -7.89 -4.85
C ASN A 88 -13.82 -6.67 -4.30
N PHE A 89 -13.13 -5.52 -4.23
CA PHE A 89 -13.67 -4.27 -3.68
C PHE A 89 -14.18 -4.38 -2.21
N GLN A 90 -13.43 -5.11 -1.39
CA GLN A 90 -13.64 -5.16 0.05
C GLN A 90 -12.45 -4.55 0.76
N VAL A 91 -12.70 -3.57 1.63
CA VAL A 91 -11.60 -2.88 2.33
C VAL A 91 -10.81 -3.83 3.23
N ASN A 92 -11.53 -4.71 3.92
CA ASN A 92 -10.99 -5.67 4.85
C ASN A 92 -11.76 -7.00 4.72
N PRO A 93 -11.39 -7.86 3.76
CA PRO A 93 -12.13 -9.06 3.43
C PRO A 93 -12.08 -10.11 4.55
N VAL A 94 -13.15 -10.90 4.68
CA VAL A 94 -13.20 -12.01 5.63
C VAL A 94 -12.34 -13.17 5.13
N VAL A 95 -11.50 -13.71 6.01
CA VAL A 95 -10.70 -14.89 5.75
C VAL A 95 -11.38 -16.12 6.36
N ALA A 96 -11.74 -17.08 5.51
CA ALA A 96 -12.40 -18.31 5.95
C ALA A 96 -11.47 -19.13 6.87
N GLY A 97 -11.98 -19.56 8.03
CA GLY A 97 -11.20 -20.37 8.97
C GLY A 97 -10.07 -19.64 9.68
N LEU A 98 -10.02 -18.30 9.61
CA LEU A 98 -8.93 -17.49 10.16
C LEU A 98 -8.55 -17.81 11.63
N PRO A 99 -9.50 -18.07 12.56
CA PRO A 99 -9.13 -18.44 13.93
C PRO A 99 -8.26 -19.71 14.01
N ALA A 100 -8.59 -20.74 13.22
CA ALA A 100 -7.83 -21.98 13.21
C ALA A 100 -6.42 -21.76 12.63
N ILE A 101 -6.30 -20.94 11.59
CA ILE A 101 -5.01 -20.56 10.98
C ILE A 101 -4.15 -19.80 12.01
N ALA A 102 -4.75 -18.83 12.70
CA ALA A 102 -4.06 -18.04 13.71
C ALA A 102 -3.55 -18.91 14.86
N TRP A 103 -4.40 -19.79 15.40
CA TRP A 103 -3.99 -20.72 16.46
C TRP A 103 -2.89 -21.67 16.01
N LYS A 104 -2.98 -22.23 14.80
CA LYS A 104 -1.92 -23.07 14.23
C LYS A 104 -0.59 -22.32 14.19
N ALA A 105 -0.56 -21.09 13.67
CA ALA A 105 0.66 -20.28 13.60
C ALA A 105 1.24 -19.93 14.98
N ILE A 106 0.37 -19.63 15.96
CA ILE A 106 0.76 -19.36 17.36
C ILE A 106 1.40 -20.60 17.98
N GLU A 107 0.74 -21.76 17.88
CA GLU A 107 1.18 -23.01 18.47
C GLU A 107 2.45 -23.55 17.80
N GLU A 108 2.58 -23.44 16.48
CA GLU A 108 3.82 -23.76 15.76
C GLU A 108 4.99 -22.90 16.21
N ARG A 109 4.77 -21.59 16.40
CA ARG A 109 5.81 -20.67 16.89
C ARG A 109 6.20 -20.99 18.33
N ALA A 110 5.24 -21.29 19.19
CA ALA A 110 5.49 -21.68 20.58
C ALA A 110 6.26 -23.01 20.66
N GLY A 111 5.91 -23.98 19.81
CA GLY A 111 6.59 -25.27 19.71
C GLY A 111 8.07 -25.16 19.36
N ARG A 112 8.46 -24.17 18.52
CA ARG A 112 9.88 -23.89 18.21
C ARG A 112 10.70 -23.49 19.45
N TYR A 113 10.05 -23.01 20.51
CA TYR A 113 10.67 -22.66 21.78
C TYR A 113 10.33 -23.67 22.89
N HIS A 114 9.83 -24.86 22.54
CA HIS A 114 9.42 -25.92 23.47
C HIS A 114 8.35 -25.49 24.49
N ILE A 115 7.51 -24.51 24.13
CA ILE A 115 6.40 -24.06 24.95
C ILE A 115 5.15 -24.88 24.60
N PRO A 116 4.55 -25.63 25.55
CA PRO A 116 3.33 -26.41 25.29
C PRO A 116 2.12 -25.53 24.95
N SER A 117 1.26 -25.98 24.03
CA SER A 117 0.08 -25.21 23.56
C SER A 117 -0.87 -24.79 24.68
N PHE A 118 -1.07 -25.63 25.71
CA PHE A 118 -1.96 -25.28 26.83
C PHE A 118 -1.45 -24.05 27.61
N MET A 119 -0.13 -23.90 27.75
CA MET A 119 0.48 -22.76 28.44
C MET A 119 0.24 -21.46 27.66
N VAL A 120 0.35 -21.51 26.33
CA VAL A 120 0.05 -20.36 25.46
C VAL A 120 -1.43 -19.99 25.55
N ARG A 121 -2.33 -20.97 25.52
CA ARG A 121 -3.78 -20.73 25.66
C ARG A 121 -4.11 -20.12 27.02
N SER A 122 -3.51 -20.60 28.10
CA SER A 122 -3.66 -20.01 29.44
C SER A 122 -3.13 -18.58 29.50
N ALA A 123 -1.97 -18.30 28.88
CA ALA A 123 -1.43 -16.94 28.82
C ALA A 123 -2.35 -15.98 28.03
N LEU A 124 -2.95 -16.46 26.94
CA LEU A 124 -3.87 -15.67 26.12
C LEU A 124 -5.29 -15.57 26.70
N ALA A 125 -5.61 -16.30 27.77
CA ALA A 125 -6.86 -16.14 28.52
C ALA A 125 -6.90 -14.84 29.35
N LEU A 126 -5.79 -14.09 29.42
CA LEU A 126 -5.75 -12.79 30.05
C LEU A 126 -6.78 -11.83 29.43
N PRO A 127 -7.48 -11.03 30.26
CA PRO A 127 -8.45 -10.06 29.77
C PRO A 127 -7.74 -8.96 28.96
N SER A 128 -8.37 -8.52 27.89
CA SER A 128 -7.97 -7.34 27.14
C SER A 128 -8.89 -6.15 27.44
N GLY A 129 -8.53 -4.96 26.97
CA GLY A 129 -9.25 -3.72 27.27
C GLY A 129 -10.70 -3.62 26.76
N ASN A 130 -11.21 -4.61 26.02
CA ASN A 130 -12.59 -4.64 25.50
C ASN A 130 -13.51 -5.66 26.21
N GLY A 131 -13.08 -6.20 27.35
CA GLY A 131 -13.85 -7.16 28.14
C GLY A 131 -13.77 -8.61 27.65
N LYS A 132 -13.14 -8.87 26.50
CA LYS A 132 -12.78 -10.23 26.03
C LYS A 132 -11.32 -10.53 26.34
N SER A 133 -11.01 -11.80 26.55
CA SER A 133 -9.63 -12.29 26.55
C SER A 133 -8.99 -12.21 25.16
N TYR A 134 -7.66 -12.27 25.10
CA TYR A 134 -6.96 -12.32 23.80
C TYR A 134 -7.30 -13.59 23.02
N ALA A 135 -7.48 -14.72 23.71
CA ALA A 135 -7.93 -15.98 23.11
C ALA A 135 -9.30 -15.82 22.44
N GLU A 136 -10.29 -15.25 23.13
CA GLU A 136 -11.63 -15.01 22.56
C GLU A 136 -11.60 -14.05 21.36
N ARG A 137 -10.70 -13.07 21.37
CA ARG A 137 -10.50 -12.16 20.23
C ARG A 137 -9.93 -12.90 19.01
N ILE A 138 -9.00 -13.83 19.23
CA ILE A 138 -8.46 -14.70 18.17
C ILE A 138 -9.56 -15.65 17.66
N ASP A 139 -10.34 -16.27 18.55
CA ASP A 139 -11.43 -17.20 18.21
C ASP A 139 -12.55 -16.54 17.39
N SER A 140 -12.81 -15.26 17.67
CA SER A 140 -13.83 -14.48 16.98
C SER A 140 -13.31 -13.70 15.77
N ALA A 141 -12.00 -13.71 15.49
CA ALA A 141 -11.41 -13.00 14.36
C ALA A 141 -12.02 -13.46 13.03
N ARG A 142 -12.30 -12.49 12.16
CA ARG A 142 -12.78 -12.73 10.79
C ARG A 142 -11.86 -12.11 9.75
N THR A 143 -11.09 -11.10 10.14
CA THR A 143 -10.23 -10.34 9.25
C THR A 143 -8.80 -10.26 9.78
N GLU A 144 -7.86 -9.95 8.90
CA GLU A 144 -6.46 -9.71 9.30
C GLU A 144 -6.34 -8.49 10.22
N GLU A 145 -7.18 -7.46 10.03
CA GLU A 145 -7.24 -6.31 10.94
C GLU A 145 -7.61 -6.73 12.38
N ASP A 146 -8.54 -7.67 12.56
CA ASP A 146 -8.93 -8.16 13.90
C ASP A 146 -7.72 -8.76 14.62
N LEU A 147 -6.93 -9.56 13.92
CA LEU A 147 -5.71 -10.16 14.45
C LEU A 147 -4.64 -9.10 14.70
N SER A 148 -4.45 -8.14 13.79
CA SER A 148 -3.48 -7.06 13.97
C SER A 148 -3.83 -6.21 15.20
N ARG A 149 -5.09 -5.80 15.35
CA ARG A 149 -5.57 -5.04 16.52
C ARG A 149 -5.46 -5.84 17.82
N THR A 150 -5.62 -7.16 17.75
CA THR A 150 -5.46 -8.06 18.91
C THR A 150 -4.01 -8.16 19.34
N PHE A 151 -3.08 -8.29 18.38
CA PHE A 151 -1.65 -8.24 18.65
C PHE A 151 -1.21 -6.89 19.22
N ASP A 152 -1.64 -5.78 18.61
CA ASP A 152 -1.27 -4.42 19.04
C ASP A 152 -1.83 -4.07 20.43
N ALA A 153 -2.99 -4.62 20.79
CA ALA A 153 -3.54 -4.51 22.15
C ALA A 153 -2.70 -5.32 23.15
N LEU A 154 -2.29 -6.53 22.80
CA LEU A 154 -1.50 -7.41 23.67
C LEU A 154 -0.13 -6.80 23.99
N ILE A 155 0.61 -6.37 22.97
CA ILE A 155 1.90 -5.71 23.21
C ILE A 155 1.72 -4.33 23.86
N GLY A 156 0.55 -3.71 23.67
CA GLY A 156 0.20 -2.44 24.31
C GLY A 156 -0.07 -2.55 25.80
N SER A 157 -0.36 -3.74 26.34
CA SER A 157 -0.54 -3.95 27.78
C SER A 157 0.77 -4.09 28.55
N VAL A 158 1.91 -4.21 27.84
CA VAL A 158 3.23 -4.33 28.44
C VAL A 158 3.98 -3.00 28.29
N PRO A 159 4.64 -2.48 29.33
CA PRO A 159 5.48 -1.29 29.22
C PRO A 159 6.49 -1.42 28.07
N MET A 160 6.58 -0.41 27.21
CA MET A 160 7.41 -0.40 25.99
C MET A 160 7.10 -1.52 24.98
N GLY A 161 6.03 -2.29 25.15
CA GLY A 161 5.79 -3.49 24.34
C GLY A 161 5.54 -3.19 22.85
N ARG A 162 4.89 -2.06 22.51
CA ARG A 162 4.75 -1.63 21.11
C ARG A 162 6.10 -1.36 20.45
N GLN A 163 7.02 -0.71 21.16
CA GLN A 163 8.36 -0.39 20.64
C GLN A 163 9.23 -1.64 20.51
N LEU A 164 9.15 -2.57 21.46
CA LEU A 164 9.98 -3.78 21.49
C LEU A 164 9.44 -4.90 20.60
N PHE A 165 8.11 -5.02 20.50
CA PHE A 165 7.48 -6.19 19.90
C PHE A 165 6.58 -5.90 18.69
N GLY A 166 6.35 -4.63 18.32
CA GLY A 166 5.49 -4.28 17.19
C GLY A 166 5.91 -4.93 15.88
N GLN A 167 7.23 -5.08 15.67
CA GLN A 167 7.80 -5.75 14.51
C GLN A 167 7.48 -7.26 14.43
N TYR A 168 6.93 -7.89 15.47
CA TYR A 168 6.58 -9.31 15.46
C TYR A 168 5.11 -9.60 15.11
N ASN A 169 4.32 -8.56 14.81
CA ASN A 169 2.95 -8.74 14.34
C ASN A 169 2.96 -9.61 13.06
N PRO A 170 2.27 -10.77 13.05
CA PRO A 170 2.30 -11.67 11.91
C PRO A 170 1.57 -11.09 10.68
N VAL A 171 0.66 -10.14 10.86
CA VAL A 171 -0.04 -9.46 9.76
C VAL A 171 0.88 -8.40 9.17
N ARG A 172 1.30 -8.62 7.93
CA ARG A 172 2.29 -7.81 7.20
C ARG A 172 1.70 -7.01 6.05
N THR A 173 0.54 -7.41 5.55
CA THR A 173 -0.18 -6.75 4.47
C THR A 173 -1.54 -6.30 4.97
N GLY A 174 -2.21 -5.45 4.20
CA GLY A 174 -3.58 -5.07 4.50
C GLY A 174 -4.21 -4.16 3.46
N GLY A 175 -5.49 -3.88 3.68
CA GLY A 175 -6.28 -3.02 2.82
C GLY A 175 -6.73 -3.68 1.51
N ALA A 176 -7.46 -2.91 0.71
CA ALA A 176 -8.11 -3.38 -0.52
C ALA A 176 -7.14 -3.81 -1.65
N MET A 177 -5.86 -3.47 -1.53
CA MET A 177 -4.80 -3.78 -2.49
C MET A 177 -3.67 -4.63 -1.88
N GLN A 178 -3.89 -5.22 -0.69
CA GLN A 178 -2.94 -6.11 0.00
C GLN A 178 -1.49 -5.58 0.08
N VAL A 179 -1.35 -4.29 0.37
CA VAL A 179 -0.04 -3.63 0.39
C VAL A 179 0.71 -3.94 1.70
N SER A 180 2.03 -4.08 1.60
CA SER A 180 2.91 -4.28 2.76
C SER A 180 2.91 -3.07 3.70
N ILE A 181 2.71 -3.34 4.99
CA ILE A 181 2.75 -2.32 6.06
C ILE A 181 4.15 -1.73 6.19
N ALA A 182 5.19 -2.55 6.03
CA ALA A 182 6.57 -2.07 6.06
C ALA A 182 6.86 -1.12 4.88
N TYR A 183 6.31 -1.42 3.70
CA TYR A 183 6.38 -0.50 2.57
C TYR A 183 5.64 0.81 2.86
N ALA A 184 4.42 0.74 3.41
CA ALA A 184 3.64 1.93 3.73
C ALA A 184 4.35 2.84 4.74
N GLU A 185 4.89 2.26 5.82
CA GLU A 185 5.69 2.97 6.82
C GLU A 185 6.93 3.62 6.18
N GLU A 186 7.65 2.91 5.31
CA GLU A 186 8.82 3.45 4.62
C GLU A 186 8.45 4.54 3.61
N HIS A 187 7.33 4.40 2.89
CA HIS A 187 6.81 5.42 2.00
C HIS A 187 6.57 6.73 2.76
N THR A 188 6.01 6.66 3.98
CA THR A 188 5.75 7.88 4.77
C THR A 188 7.00 8.64 5.22
N LYS A 189 8.16 7.98 5.30
CA LYS A 189 9.44 8.65 5.59
C LYS A 189 9.92 9.50 4.42
N ARG A 190 9.58 9.09 3.19
CA ARG A 190 9.93 9.82 1.95
C ARG A 190 8.90 10.87 1.60
N LYS A 191 7.61 10.53 1.77
CA LYS A 191 6.47 11.38 1.45
C LYS A 191 5.46 11.35 2.60
N PRO A 192 5.32 12.43 3.38
CA PRO A 192 4.39 12.46 4.51
C PRO A 192 2.96 12.08 4.10
N TYR A 193 2.32 11.24 4.91
CA TYR A 193 0.93 10.85 4.68
C TYR A 193 0.02 12.08 4.82
N PRO A 194 -0.84 12.39 3.84
CA PRO A 194 -1.56 13.67 3.78
C PRO A 194 -2.69 13.81 4.82
N TYR A 195 -3.10 12.73 5.48
CA TYR A 195 -4.17 12.73 6.48
C TYR A 195 -3.60 12.68 7.90
N GLY A 196 -3.59 13.85 8.58
CA GLY A 196 -3.02 13.99 9.93
C GLY A 196 -3.87 13.40 11.07
N ASP A 197 -5.10 12.95 10.78
CA ASP A 197 -6.00 12.26 11.72
C ASP A 197 -5.67 10.76 11.87
N ALA A 198 -4.77 10.23 11.05
CA ALA A 198 -4.36 8.84 11.12
C ALA A 198 -3.62 8.55 12.45
N ARG A 199 -4.15 7.60 13.24
CA ARG A 199 -3.53 7.18 14.51
C ARG A 199 -2.20 6.46 14.30
N SER A 200 -2.11 5.63 13.26
CA SER A 200 -0.89 4.95 12.82
C SER A 200 -1.05 4.49 11.37
N ILE A 201 0.07 4.34 10.65
CA ILE A 201 0.06 3.84 9.26
C ILE A 201 -0.46 2.41 9.18
N ARG A 202 -0.12 1.57 10.16
CA ARG A 202 -0.64 0.20 10.30
C ARG A 202 -2.15 0.15 10.37
N GLU A 203 -2.80 1.02 11.14
CA GLU A 203 -4.26 1.03 11.22
C GLU A 203 -4.88 1.68 9.99
N GLU A 204 -4.23 2.70 9.45
CA GLU A 204 -4.71 3.43 8.28
C GLU A 204 -4.76 2.56 7.03
N ILE A 205 -3.83 1.60 6.87
CA ILE A 205 -3.80 0.67 5.74
C ILE A 205 -5.09 -0.16 5.61
N PHE A 206 -5.76 -0.42 6.73
CA PHE A 206 -7.04 -1.17 6.75
C PHE A 206 -8.25 -0.28 6.47
N THR A 207 -8.06 1.01 6.19
CA THR A 207 -9.11 1.89 5.67
C THR A 207 -9.12 1.87 4.15
N ARG A 208 -10.25 2.22 3.53
CA ARG A 208 -10.34 2.32 2.06
C ARG A 208 -9.32 3.33 1.52
N ARG A 209 -9.30 4.53 2.09
CA ARG A 209 -8.40 5.62 1.66
C ARG A 209 -6.92 5.24 1.84
N GLY A 210 -6.55 4.67 2.98
CA GLY A 210 -5.16 4.31 3.26
C GLY A 210 -4.69 3.14 2.40
N GLY A 211 -5.50 2.07 2.30
CA GLY A 211 -5.20 0.92 1.45
C GLY A 211 -5.05 1.30 -0.02
N LEU A 212 -5.88 2.22 -0.53
CA LEU A 212 -5.76 2.75 -1.89
C LEU A 212 -4.54 3.65 -2.06
N TYR A 213 -4.29 4.59 -1.13
CA TYR A 213 -3.15 5.49 -1.21
C TYR A 213 -1.83 4.70 -1.26
N PHE A 214 -1.60 3.80 -0.29
CA PHE A 214 -0.37 3.03 -0.23
C PHE A 214 -0.30 1.96 -1.33
N GLY A 215 -1.42 1.36 -1.72
CA GLY A 215 -1.47 0.40 -2.82
C GLY A 215 -1.14 1.03 -4.17
N ILE A 216 -1.71 2.20 -4.47
CA ILE A 216 -1.44 2.95 -5.71
C ILE A 216 0.01 3.46 -5.72
N ALA A 217 0.51 3.95 -4.58
CA ALA A 217 1.92 4.32 -4.45
C ALA A 217 2.83 3.11 -4.71
N HIS A 218 2.50 1.94 -4.16
CA HIS A 218 3.27 0.72 -4.39
C HIS A 218 3.27 0.30 -5.86
N LEU A 219 2.11 0.39 -6.51
CA LEU A 219 1.93 -0.01 -7.90
C LEU A 219 2.62 0.91 -8.90
N LEU A 220 2.62 2.22 -8.67
CA LEU A 220 2.94 3.23 -9.69
C LEU A 220 4.05 4.22 -9.32
N ASP A 221 4.37 4.35 -8.03
CA ASP A 221 5.39 5.29 -7.52
C ASP A 221 6.69 4.56 -7.12
N TYR A 222 6.88 3.33 -7.63
CA TYR A 222 8.12 2.58 -7.43
C TYR A 222 9.08 2.84 -8.60
N PRO A 223 10.32 3.30 -8.34
CA PRO A 223 11.31 3.46 -9.39
C PRO A 223 11.62 2.08 -9.98
N VAL A 224 11.17 1.86 -11.20
CA VAL A 224 11.53 0.68 -11.98
C VAL A 224 12.76 1.00 -12.81
N ASP A 225 13.90 0.48 -12.38
CA ASP A 225 15.17 0.59 -13.12
C ASP A 225 15.28 -0.66 -14.00
N TYR A 226 14.60 -0.66 -15.15
CA TYR A 226 14.80 -1.68 -16.17
C TYR A 226 16.00 -1.25 -17.02
N PRO A 227 17.13 -1.98 -17.04
CA PRO A 227 18.12 -1.77 -18.06
C PRO A 227 17.49 -2.10 -19.42
N GLU A 228 17.50 -1.14 -20.35
CA GLU A 228 17.15 -1.35 -21.76
C GLU A 228 18.16 -2.28 -22.46
#